data_AF-A0A8T7BNS1-F1
#
_entry.id   AF-A0A8T7BNS1-F1
#
_cell.length_a   1.000
_cell.length_b   1.000
_cell.length_c   1.000
_cell.angle_alpha   90.00
_cell.angle_beta   90.00
_cell.angle_gamma   90.00
#
_symmetry.space_group_name_H-M   'P 1'
#
loop_
_entity.id
_entity.type
_entity.pdbx_description
1 polymer ?
#
loop_
_entity_poly.entity_id
_entity_poly.type
_entity_poly.pdbx_seq_one_letter_code
_entity_poly.pdbx_strand_id
1 'polypeptide(L)'
;MDKPPEMAKYVVIAAPHTSNWDFPIFLAAAGHLRINVSFLGKHSLFEGTFGWLFYWLGGIPVNRTGNAASEIVDQVVQAFRQSDNLILGIAPEGTRSRVDKWKTGFYRIAVAAEVPIVPAYVDSKTKTIGFGEIFIPTGDMQADITVLQNFYADKQGVNPDNA
;
A
#
# COMPACT_ATOMS: atom_id res chain seq x y z
N MET A 1 4.93 14.67 -11.73
CA MET A 1 5.09 13.62 -10.73
C MET A 1 5.55 14.31 -9.47
N ASP A 2 4.76 14.24 -8.41
CA ASP A 2 5.13 14.86 -7.14
C ASP A 2 6.28 14.09 -6.51
N LYS A 3 7.17 14.80 -5.80
CA LYS A 3 8.29 14.17 -5.11
C LYS A 3 7.74 13.26 -4.01
N PRO A 4 8.33 12.07 -3.80
CA PRO A 4 7.93 11.25 -2.68
C PRO A 4 8.26 11.93 -1.36
N PRO A 5 7.54 11.61 -0.28
CA PRO A 5 7.90 12.08 1.05
C PRO A 5 9.31 11.65 1.43
N GLU A 6 10.14 12.57 1.91
CA GLU A 6 11.47 12.28 2.44
C GLU A 6 11.36 11.72 3.87
N MET A 7 10.73 10.54 4.01
CA MET A 7 10.54 9.85 5.27
C MET A 7 11.03 8.40 5.18
N ALA A 8 11.64 7.92 6.27
CA ALA A 8 12.18 6.57 6.33
C ALA A 8 11.10 5.47 6.42
N LYS A 9 9.96 5.78 7.07
CA LYS A 9 8.92 4.79 7.39
C LYS A 9 7.52 5.35 7.19
N TYR A 10 6.72 4.67 6.37
CA TYR A 10 5.31 4.99 6.17
C TYR A 10 4.56 3.87 5.46
N VAL A 11 3.23 3.90 5.56
CA VAL A 11 2.34 3.07 4.75
C VAL A 11 1.90 3.88 3.54
N VAL A 12 2.11 3.35 2.34
CA VAL A 12 1.53 3.88 1.11
C VAL A 12 0.24 3.13 0.81
N ILE A 13 -0.85 3.86 0.68
CA ILE A 13 -2.08 3.28 0.13
C ILE A 13 -2.19 3.63 -1.35
N ALA A 14 -2.38 2.63 -2.20
CA ALA A 14 -2.48 2.80 -3.65
C ALA A 14 -3.92 2.53 -4.13
N ALA A 15 -4.60 3.56 -4.62
CA ALA A 15 -5.96 3.49 -5.14
C ALA A 15 -6.22 4.56 -6.23
N PRO A 16 -7.24 4.42 -7.09
CA PRO A 16 -8.08 3.22 -7.27
C PRO A 16 -7.30 2.08 -7.93
N HIS A 17 -7.34 0.88 -7.37
CA HIS A 17 -6.66 -0.29 -7.93
C HIS A 17 -7.65 -1.07 -8.80
N THR A 18 -7.62 -0.87 -10.11
CA THR A 18 -8.67 -1.33 -11.03
C THR A 18 -8.16 -2.28 -12.12
N SER A 19 -6.84 -2.43 -12.25
CA SER A 19 -6.18 -3.19 -13.32
C SER A 19 -4.89 -3.86 -12.84
N ASN A 20 -4.53 -5.00 -13.45
CA ASN A 20 -3.20 -5.59 -13.25
C ASN A 20 -2.08 -4.66 -13.76
N TRP A 21 -2.39 -3.72 -14.66
CA TRP A 21 -1.45 -2.69 -15.13
C TRP A 21 -1.07 -1.67 -14.06
N ASP A 22 -1.87 -1.51 -12.99
CA ASP A 22 -1.51 -0.63 -11.89
C ASP A 22 -0.18 -1.07 -11.25
N PHE A 23 0.03 -2.38 -11.08
CA PHE A 23 1.25 -2.91 -10.46
C PHE A 23 2.56 -2.56 -11.20
N PRO A 24 2.72 -2.86 -12.52
CA PRO A 24 3.92 -2.45 -13.25
C PRO A 24 4.05 -0.93 -13.35
N ILE A 25 2.96 -0.15 -13.40
CA ILE A 25 3.03 1.32 -13.36
C ILE A 25 3.59 1.80 -12.01
N PHE A 26 3.09 1.27 -10.90
CA PHE A 26 3.60 1.59 -9.56
C PHE A 26 5.06 1.15 -9.38
N LEU A 27 5.47 -0.01 -9.89
CA LEU A 27 6.87 -0.44 -9.87
C LEU A 27 7.78 0.49 -10.68
N ALA A 28 7.35 0.89 -11.88
CA ALA A 28 8.10 1.83 -12.71
C ALA A 28 8.24 3.21 -12.04
N ALA A 29 7.16 3.68 -11.41
CA ALA A 29 7.15 4.91 -10.63
C ALA A 29 8.08 4.85 -9.42
N ALA A 30 8.00 3.77 -8.63
CA ALA A 30 8.89 3.55 -7.50
C ALA A 30 10.37 3.52 -7.95
N GLY A 31 10.68 2.83 -9.04
CA GLY A 31 12.02 2.79 -9.63
C GLY A 31 12.50 4.17 -10.11
N HIS A 32 11.65 4.93 -10.80
CA HIS A 32 11.96 6.29 -11.27
C HIS A 32 12.25 7.25 -10.10
N LEU A 33 11.46 7.15 -9.03
CA LEU A 33 11.61 7.96 -7.82
C LEU A 33 12.64 7.41 -6.83
N ARG A 34 13.27 6.28 -7.14
CA ARG A 34 14.25 5.57 -6.29
C ARG A 34 13.70 5.25 -4.90
N ILE A 35 12.42 4.89 -4.83
CA ILE A 35 11.74 4.47 -3.62
C ILE A 35 11.73 2.94 -3.56
N ASN A 36 12.25 2.38 -2.49
CA ASN A 36 12.16 0.95 -2.23
C ASN A 36 10.85 0.64 -1.49
N VAL A 37 9.80 0.35 -2.24
CA VAL A 37 8.48 -0.01 -1.70
C VAL A 37 8.44 -1.51 -1.41
N SER A 38 8.16 -1.86 -0.17
CA SER A 38 7.87 -3.21 0.27
C SER A 38 6.41 -3.58 0.06
N PHE A 39 6.13 -4.87 -0.13
CA PHE A 39 4.77 -5.39 -0.30
C PHE A 39 4.55 -6.70 0.46
N LEU A 40 3.31 -6.99 0.83
CA LEU A 40 2.98 -8.24 1.50
C LEU A 40 2.79 -9.36 0.48
N GLY A 41 3.63 -10.40 0.53
CA GLY A 41 3.51 -11.58 -0.32
C GLY A 41 3.12 -12.83 0.48
N LYS A 42 2.43 -13.79 -0.15
CA LYS A 42 2.15 -15.09 0.49
C LYS A 42 3.49 -15.80 0.78
N HIS A 43 3.67 -16.31 1.99
CA HIS A 43 4.91 -16.97 2.42
C HIS A 43 5.44 -18.02 1.41
N SER A 44 4.56 -18.82 0.81
CA SER A 44 4.94 -19.84 -0.18
C SER A 44 5.63 -19.29 -1.44
N LEU A 45 5.50 -17.99 -1.75
CA LEU A 45 6.24 -17.34 -2.84
C LEU A 45 7.73 -17.20 -2.52
N PHE A 46 8.08 -17.16 -1.24
CA PHE A 46 9.44 -16.95 -0.74
C PHE A 46 10.19 -18.25 -0.47
N GLU A 47 9.49 -19.39 -0.39
CA GLU A 47 10.10 -20.71 -0.17
C GLU A 47 10.50 -21.41 -1.48
N GLY A 48 10.00 -20.96 -2.62
CA GLY A 48 10.30 -21.54 -3.93
C GLY A 48 11.67 -21.14 -4.49
N THR A 49 12.07 -21.74 -5.62
CA THR A 49 13.36 -21.47 -6.30
C THR A 49 13.60 -19.99 -6.63
N PHE A 50 12.52 -19.20 -6.78
CA PHE A 50 12.58 -17.76 -7.05
C PHE A 50 12.30 -16.89 -5.82
N GLY A 51 12.30 -17.46 -4.60
CA GLY A 51 12.00 -16.72 -3.37
C GLY A 51 12.92 -15.52 -3.13
N TRP A 52 14.20 -15.65 -3.51
CA TRP A 52 15.19 -14.59 -3.45
C TRP A 52 14.78 -13.34 -4.25
N LEU A 53 14.06 -13.50 -5.36
CA LEU A 53 13.59 -12.38 -6.17
C LEU A 53 12.51 -11.59 -5.43
N PHE A 54 11.61 -12.27 -4.72
CA PHE A 54 10.57 -11.60 -3.94
C PHE A 54 11.17 -10.82 -2.76
N TYR A 55 12.20 -11.35 -2.09
CA TYR A 55 12.96 -10.59 -1.09
C TYR A 55 13.66 -9.39 -1.71
N TRP A 56 14.32 -9.57 -2.86
CA TRP A 56 15.02 -8.49 -3.55
C TRP A 56 14.09 -7.35 -3.99
N LEU A 57 12.86 -7.67 -4.39
CA LEU A 57 11.83 -6.69 -4.72
C LEU A 57 11.18 -6.03 -3.48
N GLY A 58 11.63 -6.34 -2.27
CA GLY A 58 11.10 -5.76 -1.02
C GLY A 58 9.90 -6.50 -0.44
N GLY A 59 9.64 -7.73 -0.87
CA GLY A 59 8.54 -8.54 -0.37
C GLY A 59 8.70 -8.91 1.10
N ILE A 60 7.63 -8.72 1.88
CA ILE A 60 7.50 -9.19 3.26
C ILE A 60 6.64 -10.47 3.23
N PRO A 61 7.20 -11.63 3.59
CA PRO A 61 6.46 -12.86 3.62
C PRO A 61 5.43 -12.84 4.76
N VAL A 62 4.17 -13.09 4.44
CA VAL A 62 3.12 -13.26 5.44
C VAL A 62 2.39 -14.58 5.21
N ASN A 63 2.11 -15.30 6.30
CA ASN A 63 1.25 -16.46 6.23
C ASN A 63 -0.21 -16.01 6.30
N ARG A 64 -0.98 -16.31 5.25
CA ARG A 64 -2.41 -15.96 5.14
C ARG A 64 -3.33 -17.16 5.34
N THR A 65 -2.77 -18.35 5.60
CA THR A 65 -3.53 -19.59 5.73
C THR A 65 -3.88 -19.82 7.20
N GLY A 66 -5.15 -19.75 7.57
CA GLY A 66 -5.61 -19.97 8.94
C GLY A 66 -5.38 -18.79 9.92
N ASN A 67 -4.65 -17.76 9.49
CA ASN A 67 -4.28 -16.64 10.35
C ASN A 67 -5.38 -15.57 10.40
N ALA A 68 -5.68 -15.10 11.61
CA ALA A 68 -6.55 -13.94 11.80
C ALA A 68 -5.88 -12.69 11.21
N ALA A 69 -6.67 -11.77 10.66
CA ALA A 69 -6.14 -10.51 10.12
C ALA A 69 -5.28 -9.71 11.13
N SER A 70 -5.49 -9.92 12.44
CA SER A 70 -4.66 -9.36 13.51
C SER A 70 -3.21 -9.85 13.45
N GLU A 71 -2.97 -11.13 13.19
CA GLU A 71 -1.63 -11.71 13.19
C GLU A 71 -0.78 -11.14 12.04
N ILE A 72 -1.40 -10.91 10.88
CA ILE A 72 -0.75 -10.24 9.75
C ILE A 72 -0.39 -8.80 10.13
N VAL A 73 -1.29 -8.08 10.81
CA VAL A 73 -0.99 -6.73 11.31
C VAL A 73 0.21 -6.76 12.25
N ASP A 74 0.23 -7.69 13.21
CA ASP A 74 1.31 -7.79 14.21
C ASP A 74 2.67 -8.09 13.56
N GLN A 75 2.72 -9.02 12.59
CA GLN A 75 3.95 -9.33 11.83
C GLN A 75 4.48 -8.09 11.09
N VAL A 76 3.59 -7.31 10.48
CA VAL A 76 3.99 -6.11 9.75
C VAL A 76 4.41 -4.99 10.68
N VAL A 77 3.73 -4.79 11.81
CA VAL A 77 4.13 -3.84 12.85
C VAL A 77 5.52 -4.18 13.39
N GLN A 78 5.82 -5.47 13.59
CA GLN A 78 7.15 -5.92 13.97
C GLN A 78 8.20 -5.58 12.91
N ALA A 79 7.89 -5.77 11.62
CA ALA A 79 8.79 -5.39 10.52
C ALA A 79 9.09 -3.88 10.52
N PHE A 80 8.10 -3.02 10.77
CA PHE A 80 8.31 -1.58 10.93
C PHE A 80 9.20 -1.21 12.12
N ARG A 81 9.08 -1.93 13.23
CA ARG A 81 9.89 -1.72 14.43
C ARG A 81 11.35 -2.17 14.25
N GLN A 82 11.57 -3.22 13.47
CA GLN A 82 12.89 -3.82 13.26
C GLN A 82 13.70 -3.20 12.11
N SER A 83 13.05 -2.52 11.18
CA SER A 83 13.73 -1.84 10.08
C SER A 83 13.98 -0.37 10.41
N ASP A 84 15.08 0.22 9.95
CA ASP A 84 15.27 1.68 9.98
C ASP A 84 14.54 2.38 8.82
N ASN A 85 14.35 1.67 7.71
CA ASN A 85 13.67 2.17 6.51
C ASN A 85 12.66 1.14 6.01
N LEU A 86 11.38 1.49 5.98
CA LEU A 86 10.33 0.61 5.48
C LEU A 86 9.16 1.40 4.90
N ILE A 87 8.93 1.28 3.61
CA ILE A 87 7.80 1.90 2.92
C ILE A 87 6.88 0.79 2.46
N LEU A 88 5.73 0.62 3.09
CA LEU A 88 4.84 -0.50 2.79
C LEU A 88 3.72 -0.08 1.85
N GLY A 89 3.69 -0.63 0.63
CA GLY A 89 2.60 -0.44 -0.32
C GLY A 89 1.44 -1.41 -0.08
N ILE A 90 0.22 -0.88 0.07
CA ILE A 90 -1.02 -1.65 0.23
C ILE A 90 -2.14 -1.07 -0.64
N ALA A 91 -2.84 -1.91 -1.39
CA ALA A 91 -4.13 -1.53 -1.97
C ALA A 91 -5.23 -1.74 -0.90
N PRO A 92 -5.89 -0.67 -0.40
CA PRO A 92 -6.86 -0.79 0.69
C PRO A 92 -8.12 -1.56 0.27
N GLU A 93 -8.41 -1.60 -1.02
CA GLU A 93 -9.53 -2.35 -1.62
C GLU A 93 -9.30 -3.88 -1.55
N GLY A 94 -8.04 -4.32 -1.59
CA GLY A 94 -7.65 -5.73 -1.53
C GLY A 94 -8.03 -6.59 -2.74
N THR A 95 -8.68 -5.98 -3.74
CA THR A 95 -9.05 -6.58 -5.03
C THR A 95 -8.98 -5.50 -6.12
N ARG A 96 -9.12 -5.92 -7.39
CA ARG A 96 -9.21 -5.00 -8.54
C ARG A 96 -10.64 -4.66 -8.94
N SER A 97 -11.61 -5.32 -8.32
CA SER A 97 -13.03 -5.06 -8.52
C SER A 97 -13.50 -4.00 -7.54
N ARG A 98 -14.51 -3.23 -7.92
CA ARG A 98 -15.18 -2.28 -7.04
C ARG A 98 -15.57 -2.92 -5.70
N VAL A 99 -15.31 -2.18 -4.62
CA VAL A 99 -15.69 -2.57 -3.26
C VAL A 99 -16.38 -1.42 -2.54
N ASP A 100 -17.42 -1.75 -1.75
CA ASP A 100 -18.11 -0.73 -0.94
C ASP A 100 -17.32 -0.37 0.32
N LYS A 101 -16.42 -1.25 0.77
CA LYS A 101 -15.67 -1.08 2.02
C LYS A 101 -14.23 -1.53 1.87
N TRP A 102 -13.31 -0.63 2.24
CA TRP A 102 -11.88 -0.94 2.32
C TRP A 102 -11.56 -1.89 3.46
N LYS A 103 -10.52 -2.71 3.27
CA LYS A 103 -9.91 -3.48 4.35
C LYS A 103 -9.18 -2.51 5.30
N THR A 104 -9.30 -2.72 6.60
CA THR A 104 -8.75 -1.80 7.62
C THR A 104 -7.32 -2.14 8.07
N GLY A 105 -6.71 -3.18 7.52
CA GLY A 105 -5.39 -3.65 7.91
C GLY A 105 -4.31 -2.58 7.79
N PHE A 106 -4.29 -1.82 6.68
CA PHE A 106 -3.32 -0.73 6.46
C PHE A 106 -3.37 0.32 7.58
N TYR A 107 -4.58 0.69 8.01
CA TYR A 107 -4.78 1.70 9.04
C TYR A 107 -4.35 1.18 10.41
N ARG A 108 -4.72 -0.07 10.74
CA ARG A 108 -4.30 -0.71 11.99
C ARG A 108 -2.77 -0.84 12.07
N ILE A 109 -2.12 -1.17 10.95
CA ILE A 109 -0.65 -1.21 10.85
C ILE A 109 -0.08 0.18 11.11
N ALA A 110 -0.56 1.21 10.42
CA ALA A 110 -0.05 2.57 10.54
C ALA A 110 -0.16 3.10 11.98
N VAL A 111 -1.32 2.92 12.62
CA VAL A 111 -1.54 3.30 14.03
C VAL A 111 -0.61 2.53 14.97
N ALA A 112 -0.56 1.20 14.87
CA ALA A 112 0.20 0.37 15.81
C ALA A 112 1.73 0.45 15.63
N ALA A 113 2.18 0.80 14.43
CA ALA A 113 3.57 1.07 14.12
C ALA A 113 3.96 2.54 14.31
N GLU A 114 3.01 3.43 14.62
CA GLU A 114 3.20 4.87 14.79
C GLU A 114 3.84 5.53 13.54
N VAL A 115 3.37 5.13 12.36
CA VAL A 115 3.87 5.63 11.07
C VAL A 115 2.76 6.33 10.28
N PRO A 116 3.10 7.34 9.47
CA PRO A 116 2.12 8.01 8.62
C PRO A 116 1.56 7.12 7.51
N ILE A 117 0.42 7.54 6.97
CA ILE A 117 -0.20 7.02 5.76
C ILE A 117 0.00 8.03 4.64
N VAL A 118 0.39 7.58 3.46
CA VAL A 118 0.58 8.42 2.28
C VAL A 118 -0.30 7.89 1.15
N PRO A 119 -1.29 8.65 0.69
CA PRO A 119 -2.05 8.29 -0.50
C PRO A 119 -1.17 8.28 -1.75
N ALA A 120 -1.36 7.32 -2.65
CA ALA A 120 -0.73 7.27 -3.96
C ALA A 120 -1.76 6.87 -5.00
N TYR A 121 -1.69 7.49 -6.18
CA TYR A 121 -2.68 7.28 -7.23
C TYR A 121 -2.04 7.14 -8.60
N VAL A 122 -2.73 6.39 -9.46
CA VAL A 122 -2.59 6.48 -10.91
C VAL A 122 -3.90 7.05 -11.43
N ASP A 123 -3.83 8.21 -12.06
CA ASP A 123 -5.00 8.83 -12.67
C ASP A 123 -4.95 8.66 -14.19
N SER A 124 -5.79 7.77 -14.69
CA SER A 124 -5.87 7.44 -16.11
C SER A 124 -6.49 8.55 -16.94
N LYS A 125 -7.28 9.45 -16.33
CA LYS A 125 -7.89 10.60 -16.97
C LYS A 125 -6.85 11.66 -17.31
N THR A 126 -5.96 11.97 -16.37
CA THR A 126 -4.91 12.99 -16.55
C THR A 126 -3.57 12.40 -16.99
N LYS A 127 -3.44 11.07 -17.02
CA LYS A 127 -2.18 10.34 -17.27
C LYS A 127 -1.08 10.73 -16.29
N THR A 128 -1.46 10.92 -15.02
CA THR A 128 -0.53 11.29 -13.95
C THR A 128 -0.44 10.21 -12.89
N ILE A 129 0.68 10.22 -12.18
CA ILE A 129 0.92 9.46 -10.97
C ILE A 129 1.53 10.42 -9.95
N GLY A 130 1.10 10.29 -8.71
CA GLY A 130 1.51 11.18 -7.64
C GLY A 130 1.16 10.62 -6.27
N PHE A 131 1.49 11.44 -5.27
CA PHE A 131 1.19 11.17 -3.87
C PHE A 131 0.25 12.25 -3.35
N GLY A 132 -0.59 11.88 -2.39
CA GLY A 132 -1.31 12.84 -1.57
C GLY A 132 -0.44 13.38 -0.44
N GLU A 133 -1.05 14.23 0.38
CA GLU A 133 -0.39 14.74 1.58
C GLU A 133 -0.12 13.61 2.59
N ILE A 134 0.90 13.83 3.43
CA ILE A 134 1.22 12.94 4.54
C ILE A 134 0.07 13.01 5.54
N PHE A 135 -0.56 11.86 5.79
CA PHE A 135 -1.68 11.74 6.72
C PHE A 135 -1.21 11.07 8.01
N ILE A 136 -1.33 11.77 9.13
CA ILE A 136 -1.07 11.19 10.47
C ILE A 136 -2.38 10.64 11.01
N PRO A 137 -2.49 9.31 11.27
CA PRO A 137 -3.69 8.74 11.87
C PRO A 137 -4.03 9.39 13.21
N THR A 138 -5.28 9.80 13.37
CA THR A 138 -5.80 10.43 14.59
C THR A 138 -6.19 9.40 15.65
N GLY A 139 -6.44 8.16 15.22
CA GLY A 139 -7.02 7.09 16.04
C GLY A 139 -8.51 6.86 15.77
N ASP A 140 -9.22 7.85 15.22
CA ASP A 140 -10.59 7.68 14.72
C ASP A 140 -10.55 7.07 13.31
N MET A 141 -10.55 5.74 13.27
CA MET A 141 -10.46 4.98 12.02
C MET A 141 -11.55 5.36 11.01
N GLN A 142 -12.77 5.64 11.46
CA GLN A 142 -13.86 5.89 10.53
C GLN A 142 -13.73 7.28 9.90
N ALA A 143 -13.43 8.29 10.71
CA ALA A 143 -13.16 9.64 10.21
C ALA A 143 -11.95 9.67 9.28
N ASP A 144 -10.85 9.03 9.69
CA ASP A 144 -9.61 9.01 8.93
C ASP A 144 -9.75 8.29 7.59
N ILE A 145 -10.41 7.13 7.56
CA ILE A 145 -10.70 6.43 6.30
C ILE A 145 -11.56 7.29 5.39
N THR A 146 -12.53 8.03 5.93
CA THR A 146 -13.37 8.93 5.12
C THR A 146 -12.53 10.04 4.48
N VAL A 147 -11.61 10.65 5.23
CA VAL A 147 -10.68 11.66 4.69
C VAL A 147 -9.82 11.05 3.58
N LEU A 148 -9.23 9.87 3.82
CA LEU A 148 -8.40 9.18 2.84
C LEU A 148 -9.19 8.79 1.59
N GLN A 149 -10.46 8.37 1.72
CA GLN A 149 -11.33 8.05 0.58
C GLN A 149 -11.67 9.30 -0.23
N ASN A 150 -11.97 10.41 0.43
CA ASN A 150 -12.30 11.68 -0.24
C ASN A 150 -11.15 12.20 -1.12
N PHE A 151 -9.89 11.93 -0.74
CA PHE A 151 -8.73 12.23 -1.58
C PHE A 151 -8.79 11.56 -2.96
N TYR A 152 -9.40 10.37 -3.07
CA TYR A 152 -9.51 9.61 -4.32
C TYR A 152 -10.78 9.92 -5.12
N ALA A 153 -11.70 10.75 -4.61
CA ALA A 153 -13.02 10.97 -5.20
C ALA A 153 -12.98 11.56 -6.62
N ASP A 154 -11.90 12.25 -6.97
CA ASP A 154 -11.68 12.85 -8.30
C ASP A 154 -10.69 12.07 -9.17
N LYS A 155 -10.17 10.93 -8.69
CA LYS A 155 -9.17 10.12 -9.40
C LYS A 155 -9.85 8.98 -10.17
N GLN A 156 -9.34 8.69 -11.36
CA GLN A 156 -9.86 7.60 -12.19
C GLN A 156 -8.82 6.49 -12.34
N GLY A 157 -9.16 5.26 -11.94
CA GLY A 157 -8.30 4.10 -12.09
C GLY A 157 -8.00 3.76 -13.56
N VAL A 158 -7.00 2.91 -13.80
CA VAL A 158 -6.60 2.48 -15.16
C VAL A 158 -7.73 1.79 -15.92
N ASN A 159 -8.59 1.04 -15.23
CA ASN A 159 -9.83 0.53 -15.80
C ASN A 159 -11.05 1.15 -15.08
N PRO A 160 -11.66 2.21 -15.61
CA PRO A 160 -12.75 2.92 -14.94
C PRO A 160 -13.98 2.04 -14.65
N ASP A 161 -14.23 1.01 -15.47
CA ASP A 161 -15.38 0.12 -15.32
C ASP A 161 -15.28 -0.78 -14.07
N ASN A 162 -14.08 -0.85 -13.48
CA ASN A 162 -13.78 -1.64 -12.29
C ASN A 162 -13.67 -0.79 -11.01
N ALA A 163 -13.83 0.54 -11.12
CA ALA A 163 -13.78 1.48 -9.99
C ALA A 163 -15.10 1.55 -9.22
#